data_AF-A0A356IKZ5-F1
#
_entry.id   AF-A0A356IKZ5-F1
#
_cell.length_a   1.000
_cell.length_b   1.000
_cell.length_c   1.000
_cell.angle_alpha   90.00
_cell.angle_beta   90.00
_cell.angle_gamma   90.00
#
_symmetry.space_group_name_H-M   'P 1'
#
loop_
_entity.id
_entity.type
_entity.pdbx_description
1 polymer ?
#
loop_
_entity_poly.entity_id
_entity_poly.type
_entity_poly.pdbx_seq_one_letter_code
_entity_poly.pdbx_strand_id
1 'polypeptide(L)'
;MKINHIIVHSIDKEQHQDQADVEVHLREEELPVDDRVSTLINDVLEVYRNKTGKAFGKLGKNRFFPRELKRMYDEVVPFIEFTNVAMNELRGHIAAQPLATGGYLLFVDFLSQGAV
;
A
#
# COMPACT_ATOMS: atom_id res chain seq x y z
N MET A 1 8.55 -11.43 -13.81
CA MET A 1 8.49 -10.63 -12.56
C MET A 1 8.67 -11.58 -11.39
N LYS A 2 9.37 -11.18 -10.34
CA LYS A 2 9.45 -11.96 -9.08
C LYS A 2 8.77 -11.15 -7.98
N ILE A 3 7.69 -11.65 -7.41
CA ILE A 3 7.02 -11.04 -6.25
C ILE A 3 7.66 -11.62 -4.99
N ASN A 4 8.21 -10.76 -4.14
CA ASN A 4 8.78 -11.16 -2.86
C ASN A 4 7.72 -11.11 -1.75
N HIS A 5 6.91 -10.04 -1.74
CA HIS A 5 5.85 -9.82 -0.77
C HIS A 5 4.61 -9.22 -1.40
N ILE A 6 3.44 -9.61 -0.90
CA ILE A 6 2.16 -9.06 -1.35
C ILE A 6 1.08 -9.19 -0.28
N ILE A 7 0.38 -8.08 -0.02
CA ILE A 7 -0.75 -8.07 0.90
C ILE A 7 -1.79 -7.02 0.47
N VAL A 8 -3.05 -7.32 0.79
CA VAL A 8 -4.18 -6.40 0.58
C VAL A 8 -4.85 -6.13 1.92
N HIS A 9 -4.95 -4.86 2.26
CA HIS A 9 -5.71 -4.35 3.40
C HIS A 9 -6.93 -3.57 2.91
N SER A 10 -7.87 -3.28 3.79
CA SER A 10 -8.92 -2.30 3.51
C SER A 10 -9.06 -1.29 4.64
N ILE A 11 -9.59 -0.13 4.27
CA ILE A 11 -10.03 0.90 5.20
C ILE A 11 -11.48 1.22 4.86
N ASP A 12 -12.36 1.12 5.83
CA ASP A 12 -13.77 1.44 5.65
C ASP A 12 -14.01 2.88 6.06
N LYS A 13 -14.44 3.70 5.09
CA LYS A 13 -14.71 5.11 5.31
C LYS A 13 -15.67 5.71 4.27
N GLU A 14 -16.67 6.42 4.75
CA GLU A 14 -17.56 7.26 3.95
C GLU A 14 -17.22 8.76 4.07
N GLN A 15 -17.75 9.55 3.13
CA GLN A 15 -17.62 11.01 3.20
C GLN A 15 -18.34 11.56 4.42
N HIS A 16 -17.72 12.54 5.09
CA HIS A 16 -18.24 13.16 6.30
C HIS A 16 -18.45 12.21 7.50
N GLN A 17 -17.96 10.97 7.41
CA GLN A 17 -17.98 10.05 8.54
C GLN A 17 -17.10 10.56 9.68
N ASP A 18 -17.57 10.34 10.91
CA ASP A 18 -16.81 10.66 12.10
C ASP A 18 -15.50 9.86 12.17
N GLN A 19 -14.45 10.52 12.66
CA GLN A 19 -13.10 9.93 12.71
C GLN A 19 -13.03 8.65 13.56
N ALA A 20 -13.89 8.56 14.58
CA ALA A 20 -13.96 7.42 15.49
C ALA A 20 -14.43 6.15 14.77
N ASP A 21 -15.24 6.29 13.72
CA ASP A 21 -15.89 5.19 13.01
C ASP A 21 -15.07 4.71 11.80
N VAL A 22 -13.91 5.32 11.54
CA VAL A 22 -13.01 4.88 10.47
C VAL A 22 -12.31 3.60 10.90
N GLU A 23 -12.66 2.50 10.23
CA GLU A 23 -12.14 1.17 10.53
C GLU A 23 -11.05 0.74 9.55
N VAL A 24 -10.05 0.02 10.05
CA VAL A 24 -9.00 -0.58 9.22
C VAL A 24 -9.09 -2.08 9.39
N HIS A 25 -9.19 -2.79 8.28
CA HIS A 25 -9.16 -4.24 8.23
C HIS A 25 -7.79 -4.69 7.73
N LEU A 26 -6.97 -5.09 8.69
CA LEU A 26 -5.66 -5.66 8.43
C LEU A 26 -5.81 -7.13 8.07
N ARG A 27 -4.95 -7.58 7.16
CA ARG A 27 -4.91 -8.98 6.74
C ARG A 27 -3.81 -9.66 7.54
N GLU A 28 -4.07 -10.87 8.01
CA GLU A 28 -3.15 -11.60 8.88
C GLU A 28 -2.02 -12.28 8.09
N GLU A 29 -2.27 -12.63 6.82
CA GLU A 29 -1.35 -13.38 5.98
C GLU A 29 -1.20 -12.76 4.58
N GLU A 30 -0.01 -12.92 3.99
CA GLU A 30 0.26 -12.52 2.61
C GLU A 30 -0.62 -13.29 1.61
N LEU A 31 -0.79 -12.73 0.40
CA LEU A 31 -1.43 -13.47 -0.67
C LEU A 31 -0.49 -14.56 -1.20
N PRO A 32 -1.00 -15.76 -1.54
CA PRO A 32 -0.18 -16.79 -2.16
C PRO A 32 0.33 -16.29 -3.51
N VAL A 33 1.63 -16.40 -3.76
CA VAL A 33 2.23 -15.98 -5.03
C VAL A 33 1.96 -17.06 -6.08
N ASP A 34 0.87 -16.86 -6.82
CA ASP A 34 0.44 -17.72 -7.92
C ASP A 34 0.28 -16.92 -9.24
N ASP A 35 -0.18 -17.60 -10.29
CA ASP A 35 -0.41 -17.00 -11.60
C ASP A 35 -1.49 -15.91 -11.58
N ARG A 36 -2.47 -16.01 -10.68
CA ARG A 36 -3.56 -15.03 -10.55
C ARG A 36 -3.04 -13.73 -9.96
N VAL A 37 -2.26 -13.83 -8.88
CA VAL A 37 -1.57 -12.69 -8.29
C VAL A 37 -0.62 -12.06 -9.30
N SER A 38 0.16 -12.87 -10.02
CA SER A 38 1.07 -12.36 -11.06
C SER A 38 0.32 -11.59 -12.15
N THR A 39 -0.83 -12.09 -12.59
CA THR A 39 -1.71 -11.43 -13.56
C THR A 39 -2.26 -10.11 -13.00
N LEU A 40 -2.81 -10.13 -11.78
CA LEU A 40 -3.31 -8.93 -11.10
C LEU A 40 -2.25 -7.82 -11.05
N ILE A 41 -1.01 -8.15 -10.67
CA ILE A 41 0.05 -7.16 -10.58
C ILE A 41 0.42 -6.62 -11.97
N ASN A 42 0.46 -7.47 -13.00
CA ASN A 42 0.71 -7.01 -14.37
C ASN A 42 -0.38 -6.06 -14.85
N ASP A 43 -1.65 -6.36 -14.61
CA ASP A 43 -2.78 -5.52 -15.01
C ASP A 43 -2.74 -4.15 -14.30
N VAL A 44 -2.46 -4.14 -12.99
CA VAL A 44 -2.29 -2.91 -12.21
C VAL A 44 -1.13 -2.07 -12.75
N LEU A 45 0.00 -2.71 -13.06
CA LEU A 45 1.16 -2.03 -13.64
C LEU A 45 0.87 -1.50 -15.04
N GLU A 46 0.12 -2.21 -15.87
CA GLU A 46 -0.28 -1.77 -17.20
C GLU A 46 -1.16 -0.51 -17.12
N VAL A 47 -2.20 -0.53 -16.28
CA VAL A 47 -3.06 0.64 -16.02
C VAL A 47 -2.23 1.82 -15.54
N TYR A 48 -1.32 1.60 -14.59
CA TYR A 48 -0.43 2.65 -14.09
C TYR A 48 0.55 3.16 -15.17
N ARG A 49 1.07 2.28 -16.04
CA ARG A 49 1.97 2.64 -17.15
C ARG A 49 1.28 3.49 -18.20
N ASN A 50 0.04 3.17 -18.54
CA ASN A 50 -0.73 3.85 -19.58
C ASN A 50 -1.41 5.14 -19.09
N LYS A 51 -1.44 5.40 -17.77
CA LYS A 51 -2.00 6.63 -17.21
C LYS A 51 -1.23 7.87 -17.70
N THR A 52 -1.90 8.75 -18.45
CA THR A 52 -1.35 10.04 -18.87
C THR A 52 -1.29 11.04 -17.71
N GLY A 53 -0.33 11.97 -17.73
CA GLY A 53 -0.26 13.05 -16.72
C GLY A 53 0.19 12.59 -15.33
N LYS A 54 1.11 11.61 -15.25
CA LYS A 54 1.65 11.15 -13.96
C LYS A 54 2.42 12.28 -13.28
N ALA A 55 2.04 12.56 -12.04
CA ALA A 55 2.85 13.38 -11.16
C ALA A 55 3.95 12.50 -10.51
N PHE A 56 5.17 13.00 -10.49
CA PHE A 56 6.28 12.35 -9.79
C PHE A 56 6.56 13.11 -8.49
N GLY A 57 6.75 12.37 -7.41
CA GLY A 57 7.08 12.90 -6.09
C GLY A 57 8.26 12.15 -5.49
N LYS A 58 8.90 12.78 -4.50
CA LYS A 58 9.90 12.12 -3.66
C LYS A 58 9.33 11.94 -2.27
N LEU A 59 9.67 10.82 -1.66
CA LEU A 59 9.43 10.61 -0.23
C LEU A 59 10.33 11.55 0.57
N GLY A 60 9.73 12.34 1.46
CA GLY A 60 10.47 13.26 2.32
C GLY A 60 11.37 12.48 3.29
N LYS A 61 12.63 12.91 3.43
CA LYS A 61 13.55 12.34 4.41
C LYS A 61 12.98 12.50 5.83
N ASN A 62 13.19 11.51 6.70
CA ASN A 62 12.75 11.49 8.10
C ASN A 62 11.23 11.58 8.33
N ARG A 63 10.41 11.34 7.31
CA ARG A 63 8.97 11.13 7.48
C ARG A 63 8.71 9.71 8.02
N PHE A 64 7.53 9.50 8.59
CA PHE A 64 7.19 8.22 9.19
C PHE A 64 7.20 7.08 8.15
N PHE A 65 6.43 7.18 7.06
CA PHE A 65 6.38 6.12 6.05
C PHE A 65 7.77 5.72 5.50
N PRO A 66 8.65 6.66 5.05
CA PRO A 66 9.97 6.28 4.53
C PRO A 66 10.91 5.70 5.59
N ARG A 67 10.72 6.05 6.87
CA ARG A 67 11.48 5.46 7.98
C ARG A 67 11.05 4.01 8.20
N GLU A 68 9.74 3.75 8.26
CA GLU A 68 9.24 2.37 8.44
C GLU A 68 9.55 1.50 7.22
N LEU A 69 9.46 2.04 6.01
CA LEU A 69 9.88 1.36 4.79
C LEU A 69 11.37 0.98 4.84
N LYS A 70 12.23 1.88 5.32
CA LYS A 70 13.65 1.57 5.50
C LYS A 70 13.86 0.45 6.53
N ARG A 71 13.14 0.48 7.65
CA ARG A 71 13.22 -0.60 8.66
C ARG A 71 12.84 -1.96 8.07
N MET A 72 11.83 -2.01 7.19
CA MET A 72 11.46 -3.24 6.49
C MET A 72 12.59 -3.73 5.58
N TYR A 73 13.17 -2.85 4.75
CA TYR A 73 14.28 -3.22 3.87
C TYR A 73 15.58 -3.59 4.60
N ASP A 74 15.82 -3.01 5.78
CA ASP A 74 16.94 -3.37 6.65
C ASP A 74 16.62 -4.62 7.51
N GLU A 75 15.53 -5.34 7.23
CA GLU A 75 15.07 -6.55 7.92
C GLU A 75 14.83 -6.36 9.44
N VAL A 76 14.63 -5.11 9.88
CA VAL A 76 14.36 -4.76 11.28
C VAL A 76 12.92 -5.09 11.68
N VAL A 77 11.99 -5.01 10.73
CA VAL A 77 10.58 -5.40 10.91
C VAL A 77 10.11 -6.26 9.74
N PRO A 78 9.23 -7.25 9.97
CA PRO A 78 8.60 -8.02 8.89
C PRO A 78 7.75 -7.15 7.98
N PHE A 79 7.55 -7.59 6.73
CA PHE A 79 6.71 -6.90 5.74
C PHE A 79 5.29 -6.61 6.27
N ILE A 80 4.62 -7.61 6.86
CA ILE A 80 3.26 -7.45 7.40
C ILE A 80 3.23 -6.41 8.54
N GLU A 81 4.24 -6.37 9.39
CA GLU A 81 4.31 -5.35 10.46
C GLU A 81 4.43 -3.95 9.87
N PHE A 82 5.28 -3.78 8.85
CA PHE A 82 5.40 -2.53 8.11
C PHE A 82 4.07 -2.08 7.49
N THR A 83 3.35 -2.99 6.80
CA THR A 83 2.09 -2.61 6.15
C THR A 83 1.00 -2.28 7.15
N ASN A 84 0.94 -2.97 8.29
CA ASN A 84 0.03 -2.65 9.39
C ASN A 84 0.29 -1.24 9.96
N VAL A 85 1.56 -0.91 10.19
CA VAL A 85 1.96 0.41 10.69
C VAL A 85 1.67 1.51 9.66
N ALA A 86 1.90 1.25 8.37
CA ALA A 86 1.55 2.17 7.29
C ALA A 86 0.03 2.40 7.16
N MET A 87 -0.78 1.35 7.31
CA MET A 87 -2.24 1.46 7.31
C MET A 87 -2.76 2.32 8.47
N ASN A 88 -2.16 2.20 9.65
CA ASN A 88 -2.50 3.02 10.81
C ASN A 88 -2.14 4.51 10.62
N GLU A 89 -0.98 4.80 10.01
CA GLU A 89 -0.64 6.18 9.63
C GLU A 89 -1.66 6.75 8.63
N LEU A 90 -2.01 5.95 7.61
CA LEU A 90 -2.99 6.33 6.61
C LEU A 90 -4.37 6.60 7.22
N ARG A 91 -4.81 5.75 8.16
CA ARG A 91 -6.07 5.95 8.90
C ARG A 91 -6.11 7.32 9.54
N GLY A 92 -5.04 7.74 10.22
CA GLY A 92 -4.96 9.06 10.84
C GLY A 92 -5.11 10.20 9.84
N HIS A 93 -4.46 10.10 8.67
CA HIS A 93 -4.58 11.11 7.61
C HIS A 93 -5.95 11.14 6.94
N ILE A 94 -6.51 9.97 6.63
CA ILE A 94 -7.79 9.84 5.94
C ILE A 94 -8.94 10.23 6.87
N ALA A 95 -8.90 9.88 8.15
CA ALA A 95 -9.92 10.26 9.13
C ALA A 95 -10.05 11.79 9.23
N ALA A 96 -8.92 12.51 9.21
CA ALA A 96 -8.92 13.98 9.28
C ALA A 96 -9.44 14.69 8.01
N GLN A 97 -9.71 13.96 6.91
CA GLN A 97 -10.12 14.53 5.62
C GLN A 97 -11.59 14.24 5.31
N PRO A 98 -12.54 15.21 5.44
CA PRO A 98 -13.97 14.94 5.30
C PRO A 98 -14.39 14.33 3.95
N LEU A 99 -13.69 14.67 2.87
CA LEU A 99 -14.03 14.20 1.51
C LEU A 99 -13.36 12.88 1.12
N ALA A 100 -12.42 12.37 1.91
CA ALA A 100 -11.75 11.11 1.61
C ALA A 100 -12.68 9.92 1.86
N THR A 101 -12.62 8.93 0.99
CA THR A 101 -13.32 7.65 1.14
C THR A 101 -12.33 6.54 1.45
N GLY A 102 -12.85 5.43 1.92
CA GLY A 102 -12.10 4.20 2.13
C GLY A 102 -11.80 3.46 0.83
N GLY A 103 -11.37 2.21 0.96
CA GLY A 103 -11.09 1.33 -0.16
C GLY A 103 -10.05 0.26 0.18
N TYR A 104 -9.53 -0.37 -0.87
CA TYR A 104 -8.50 -1.40 -0.76
C TYR A 104 -7.11 -0.82 -1.01
N LEU A 105 -6.15 -1.27 -0.21
CA LEU A 105 -4.74 -0.94 -0.35
C LEU A 105 -3.93 -2.18 -0.63
N LEU A 106 -3.27 -2.17 -1.78
CA LEU A 106 -2.37 -3.22 -2.24
C LEU A 106 -0.92 -2.79 -2.01
N PHE A 107 -0.20 -3.55 -1.20
CA PHE A 107 1.25 -3.44 -1.03
C PHE A 107 1.91 -4.59 -1.77
N VAL A 108 2.94 -4.30 -2.58
CA VAL A 108 3.69 -5.30 -3.34
C VAL A 108 5.16 -4.93 -3.32
N ASP A 109 6.01 -5.86 -2.87
CA ASP A 109 7.44 -5.83 -3.14
C ASP A 109 7.76 -6.82 -4.25
N PHE A 110 8.33 -6.32 -5.35
CA PHE A 110 8.63 -7.13 -6.51
C PHE A 110 9.88 -6.64 -7.24
N LEU A 111 10.60 -7.59 -7.83
CA LEU A 111 11.66 -7.33 -8.78
C LEU A 111 11.07 -7.33 -10.20
N SER A 112 11.04 -6.13 -10.79
CA SER A 112 10.78 -5.97 -12.21
C SER A 112 12.08 -6.21 -12.97
N GLN A 113 12.10 -7.24 -13.83
CA GLN A 113 13.13 -7.34 -14.86
C GLN A 113 12.73 -6.34 -15.95
N GLY A 114 13.23 -5.12 -15.86
CA GLY A 114 12.80 -4.04 -16.76
C GLY A 114 13.00 -4.41 -18.23
N ALA A 115 11.98 -4.13 -19.05
CA ALA A 115 12.27 -3.46 -20.31
C ALA A 115 12.33 -1.97 -19.97
N VAL A 116 13.53 -1.40 -20.12
CA VAL A 116 13.73 0.06 -20.15
C VAL A 116 13.10 0.59 -21.43
#